data_AF-A0A3D1JIX1-F1
#
_entry.id   AF-A0A3D1JIX1-F1
#
_cell.length_a   1.000
_cell.length_b   1.000
_cell.length_c   1.000
_cell.angle_alpha   90.00
_cell.angle_beta   90.00
_cell.angle_gamma   90.00
#
_symmetry.space_group_name_H-M   'P 1'
#
loop_
_entity.id
_entity.type
_entity.pdbx_description
1 polymer ?
#
loop_
_entity_poly.entity_id
_entity_poly.type
_entity_poly.pdbx_seq_one_letter_code
_entity_poly.pdbx_strand_id
1 'polypeptide(L)'
;MFTQKMSNDDALRYAKAYFPKSLVVELERLTYQTEPERAHENLARFAALVNAARRDIERGGFQPEVKNVMLEMLRQEAENGLNAIRANLTKKLAREKADIADRLRELEDEAAGDNFQTYLSMRWPLLQRALDAGRSVAEVLAASGDRRDAYVLRRNLPLLLSERYTGRDFEIALQGALAEIELWERGKMSEQELKLRDRLGRHNSGAYRVEVSLSQAETALASDPQSGLPFTGFDGEVVWLHPDGRVNETPPQGIGQ
;
A
#
# COMPACT_ATOMS: atom_id res chain seq x y z
N MET A 1 28.47 19.96 -44.87
CA MET A 1 27.76 18.67 -44.80
C MET A 1 26.37 18.96 -44.27
N PHE A 2 25.34 18.94 -45.12
CA PHE A 2 23.96 19.18 -44.68
C PHE A 2 23.38 17.86 -44.17
N THR A 3 23.27 17.68 -42.85
CA THR A 3 22.43 16.61 -42.29
C THR A 3 20.99 16.99 -42.56
N GLN A 4 20.39 16.35 -43.56
CA GLN A 4 18.98 16.50 -43.90
C GLN A 4 18.16 16.05 -42.68
N LYS A 5 17.44 16.98 -42.03
CA LYS A 5 16.54 16.65 -40.93
C LYS A 5 15.47 15.70 -41.45
N MET A 6 15.33 14.55 -40.79
CA MET A 6 14.28 13.58 -41.09
C MET A 6 12.91 14.15 -40.73
N SER A 7 11.88 13.84 -41.53
CA SER A 7 10.51 14.25 -41.23
C SER A 7 10.01 13.52 -39.96
N ASN A 8 9.09 14.13 -39.21
CA ASN A 8 8.52 13.51 -38.02
C ASN A 8 7.78 12.20 -38.33
N ASP A 9 7.12 12.12 -39.49
CA ASP A 9 6.39 10.91 -39.92
C ASP A 9 7.36 9.76 -40.25
N ASP A 10 8.49 10.06 -40.89
CA ASP A 10 9.54 9.07 -41.15
C ASP A 10 10.21 8.61 -39.84
N ALA A 11 10.50 9.54 -38.93
CA ALA A 11 11.08 9.22 -37.62
C ALA A 11 10.16 8.31 -36.81
N LEU A 12 8.84 8.57 -36.80
CA LEU A 12 7.84 7.72 -36.14
C LEU A 12 7.74 6.35 -36.81
N ARG A 13 7.77 6.28 -38.13
CA ARG A 13 7.73 5.00 -38.87
C ARG A 13 8.92 4.12 -38.51
N TYR A 14 10.13 4.69 -38.51
CA TYR A 14 11.34 3.96 -38.14
C TYR A 14 11.34 3.59 -36.66
N ALA A 15 10.94 4.49 -35.77
CA ALA A 15 10.83 4.19 -34.33
C ALA A 15 9.91 2.99 -34.09
N LYS A 16 8.72 2.95 -34.70
CA LYS A 16 7.80 1.80 -34.60
C LYS A 16 8.37 0.49 -35.16
N ALA A 17 9.21 0.56 -36.19
CA ALA A 17 9.83 -0.61 -36.79
C ALA A 17 10.92 -1.21 -35.88
N TYR A 18 11.67 -0.36 -35.17
CA TYR A 18 12.80 -0.77 -34.33
C TYR A 18 12.47 -0.86 -32.83
N PHE A 19 11.28 -0.40 -32.41
CA PHE A 19 10.88 -0.49 -31.01
C PHE A 19 10.76 -1.96 -30.57
N PRO A 20 11.35 -2.35 -29.42
CA PRO A 20 11.44 -3.75 -29.02
C PRO A 20 10.07 -4.30 -28.63
N LYS A 21 9.40 -5.00 -29.54
CA LYS A 21 8.08 -5.60 -29.28
C LYS A 21 8.09 -6.59 -28.11
N SER A 22 9.20 -7.31 -27.92
CA SER A 22 9.37 -8.23 -26.79
C SER A 22 9.35 -7.52 -25.43
N LEU A 23 9.80 -6.26 -25.37
CA LEU A 23 9.71 -5.45 -24.16
C LEU A 23 8.25 -5.18 -23.81
N VAL A 24 7.43 -4.75 -24.78
CA VAL A 24 6.01 -4.47 -24.57
C VAL A 24 5.29 -5.69 -24.01
N VAL A 25 5.50 -6.86 -24.62
CA VAL A 25 4.92 -8.13 -24.16
C VAL A 25 5.33 -8.46 -22.72
N GLU A 26 6.59 -8.21 -22.37
CA GLU A 26 7.11 -8.48 -21.02
C GLU A 26 6.57 -7.48 -19.98
N LEU A 27 6.44 -6.20 -20.32
CA LEU A 27 5.83 -5.18 -19.46
C LEU A 27 4.33 -5.47 -19.23
N GLU A 28 3.60 -5.87 -20.28
CA GLU A 28 2.21 -6.34 -20.18
C GLU A 28 2.12 -7.58 -19.26
N ARG A 29 3.02 -8.55 -19.44
CA ARG A 29 3.08 -9.74 -18.60
C ARG A 29 3.24 -9.39 -17.12
N LEU A 30 4.21 -8.53 -16.80
CA LEU A 30 4.43 -8.04 -15.43
C LEU A 30 3.21 -7.28 -14.90
N THR A 31 2.52 -6.53 -15.76
CA THR A 31 1.30 -5.80 -15.39
C THR A 31 0.20 -6.73 -14.87
N TYR A 32 0.00 -7.87 -15.52
CA TYR A 32 -1.03 -8.84 -15.13
C TYR A 32 -0.60 -9.80 -14.01
N GLN A 33 0.68 -10.15 -13.95
CA GLN A 33 1.21 -11.11 -12.97
C GLN A 33 1.58 -10.50 -11.62
N THR A 34 1.52 -9.17 -11.49
CA THR A 34 1.87 -8.52 -10.23
C THR A 34 0.79 -8.75 -9.17
N GLU A 35 1.18 -9.54 -8.17
CA GLU A 35 0.46 -9.80 -6.93
C GLU A 35 1.09 -8.99 -5.78
N PRO A 36 0.33 -8.62 -4.72
CA PRO A 36 0.85 -7.87 -3.59
C PRO A 36 2.14 -8.44 -2.98
N GLU A 37 2.19 -9.76 -2.80
CA GLU A 37 3.32 -10.47 -2.17
C GLU A 37 4.60 -10.32 -3.00
N ARG A 38 4.47 -10.33 -4.33
CA ARG A 38 5.60 -10.23 -5.28
C ARG A 38 5.73 -8.85 -5.91
N ALA A 39 5.01 -7.85 -5.41
CA ALA A 39 4.99 -6.53 -5.99
C ALA A 39 6.40 -5.92 -6.07
N HIS A 40 7.18 -6.04 -5.00
CA HIS A 40 8.54 -5.54 -4.94
C HIS A 40 9.47 -6.14 -6.00
N GLU A 41 9.44 -7.47 -6.21
CA GLU A 41 10.23 -8.14 -7.25
C GLU A 41 9.80 -7.70 -8.65
N ASN A 42 8.48 -7.70 -8.90
CA ASN A 42 7.96 -7.40 -10.23
C ASN A 42 8.11 -5.93 -10.60
N LEU A 43 7.98 -5.01 -9.64
CA LEU A 43 8.23 -3.58 -9.83
C LEU A 43 9.71 -3.30 -10.07
N ALA A 44 10.61 -3.96 -9.33
CA ALA A 44 12.04 -3.86 -9.58
C ALA A 44 12.41 -4.41 -10.96
N ARG A 45 11.84 -5.55 -11.38
CA ARG A 45 12.02 -6.13 -12.72
C ARG A 45 11.46 -5.22 -13.82
N PHE A 46 10.29 -4.62 -13.58
CA PHE A 46 9.68 -3.67 -14.50
C PHE A 46 10.62 -2.48 -14.74
N ALA A 47 11.11 -1.85 -13.66
CA ALA A 47 12.06 -0.75 -13.73
C ALA A 47 13.38 -1.17 -14.40
N ALA A 48 13.90 -2.36 -14.10
CA ALA A 48 15.10 -2.90 -14.73
C ALA A 48 14.96 -3.05 -16.25
N LEU A 49 13.84 -3.60 -16.72
CA LEU A 49 13.56 -3.79 -18.15
C LEU A 49 13.46 -2.46 -18.89
N VAL A 50 12.75 -1.49 -18.32
CA VAL A 50 12.64 -0.14 -18.92
C VAL A 50 14.01 0.53 -18.97
N ASN A 51 14.81 0.44 -17.90
CA ASN A 51 16.15 1.03 -17.86
C ASN A 51 17.15 0.31 -18.78
N ALA A 52 17.01 -1.00 -19.00
CA ALA A 52 17.77 -1.72 -20.01
C ALA A 52 17.41 -1.24 -21.42
N ALA A 53 16.11 -1.16 -21.73
CA ALA A 53 15.63 -0.69 -23.02
C ALA A 53 16.05 0.76 -23.31
N ARG A 54 16.01 1.65 -22.32
CA ARG A 54 16.52 3.04 -22.44
C ARG A 54 17.99 3.03 -22.85
N ARG A 55 18.83 2.26 -22.16
CA ARG A 55 20.27 2.14 -22.46
C ARG A 55 20.53 1.57 -23.85
N ASP A 56 19.75 0.58 -24.29
CA ASP A 56 19.87 -0.01 -25.63
C ASP A 56 19.49 0.99 -26.72
N ILE A 57 18.42 1.77 -26.53
CA ILE A 57 18.03 2.85 -27.45
C ILE A 57 19.11 3.93 -27.48
N GLU A 58 19.69 4.28 -26.33
CA GLU A 58 20.72 5.31 -26.26
C GLU A 58 22.01 4.94 -26.97
N ARG A 59 22.38 3.65 -26.95
CA ARG A 59 23.61 3.09 -27.54
C ARG A 59 23.42 2.58 -28.97
N GLY A 60 22.19 2.40 -29.43
CA GLY A 60 21.86 1.74 -30.71
C GLY A 60 22.25 2.51 -31.99
N GLY A 61 22.89 3.67 -31.89
CA GLY A 61 23.36 4.43 -33.06
C GLY A 61 22.25 5.02 -33.93
N PHE A 62 21.03 5.15 -33.40
CA PHE A 62 19.89 5.74 -34.10
C PHE A 62 20.11 7.23 -34.39
N GLN A 63 19.50 7.73 -35.47
CA GLN A 63 19.43 9.17 -35.71
C GLN A 63 18.70 9.87 -34.53
N PRO A 64 19.09 11.09 -34.14
CA PRO A 64 18.54 11.77 -32.97
C PRO A 64 17.01 11.85 -32.94
N GLU A 65 16.38 12.09 -34.09
CA GLU A 65 14.93 12.18 -34.22
C GLU A 65 14.23 10.84 -33.94
N VAL A 66 14.75 9.72 -34.47
CA VAL A 66 14.22 8.37 -34.20
C VAL A 66 14.45 7.98 -32.75
N LYS A 67 15.64 8.26 -32.22
CA LYS A 67 15.99 7.99 -30.82
C LYS A 67 15.02 8.69 -29.87
N ASN A 68 14.75 9.98 -30.08
CA ASN A 68 13.84 10.75 -29.24
C ASN A 68 12.41 10.19 -29.27
N VAL A 69 11.91 9.81 -30.46
CA VAL A 69 10.58 9.18 -30.58
C VAL A 69 10.54 7.83 -29.87
N MET A 70 11.59 7.00 -29.99
CA MET A 70 11.65 5.71 -29.29
C MET A 70 11.70 5.87 -27.76
N LEU A 71 12.43 6.86 -27.25
CA LEU A 71 12.48 7.15 -25.81
C LEU A 71 11.12 7.64 -25.28
N GLU A 72 10.43 8.47 -26.06
CA GLU A 72 9.07 8.93 -25.70
C GLU A 72 8.06 7.78 -25.73
N MET A 73 8.12 6.90 -26.73
CA MET A 73 7.31 5.68 -26.77
C MET A 73 7.60 4.79 -25.55
N LEU A 74 8.88 4.60 -25.19
CA LEU A 74 9.26 3.84 -24.01
C LEU A 74 8.69 4.44 -22.72
N ARG A 75 8.76 5.78 -22.59
CA ARG A 75 8.19 6.50 -21.44
C ARG A 75 6.68 6.25 -21.34
N GLN A 76 5.96 6.39 -22.45
CA GLN A 76 4.51 6.17 -22.48
C GLN A 76 4.13 4.73 -22.12
N GLU A 77 4.83 3.73 -22.67
CA GLU A 77 4.58 2.31 -22.33
C GLU A 77 4.89 2.02 -20.85
N ALA A 78 5.98 2.58 -20.32
CA ALA A 78 6.33 2.43 -18.91
C ALA A 78 5.30 3.07 -17.96
N GLU A 79 4.81 4.27 -18.30
CA GLU A 79 3.77 4.96 -17.53
C GLU A 79 2.45 4.20 -17.57
N ASN A 80 2.04 3.72 -18.74
CA ASN A 80 0.82 2.92 -18.89
C ASN A 80 0.89 1.62 -18.09
N GLY A 81 2.01 0.89 -18.19
CA GLY A 81 2.22 -0.35 -17.45
C GLY A 81 2.22 -0.13 -15.94
N LEU A 82 2.93 0.89 -15.44
CA LEU A 82 3.00 1.15 -14.00
C LEU A 82 1.66 1.62 -13.43
N ASN A 83 0.91 2.46 -14.15
CA ASN A 83 -0.44 2.86 -13.75
C ASN A 83 -1.40 1.66 -13.71
N ALA A 84 -1.28 0.72 -14.65
CA ALA A 84 -2.08 -0.49 -14.66
C ALA A 84 -1.71 -1.43 -13.49
N ILE A 85 -0.42 -1.59 -13.16
CA ILE A 85 0.04 -2.33 -11.98
C ILE A 85 -0.55 -1.71 -10.71
N ARG A 86 -0.41 -0.38 -10.55
CA ARG A 86 -0.96 0.37 -9.40
C ARG A 86 -2.45 0.11 -9.26
N ALA A 87 -3.24 0.32 -10.32
CA ALA A 87 -4.69 0.11 -10.28
C ALA A 87 -5.07 -1.33 -9.89
N ASN A 88 -4.36 -2.32 -10.41
CA ASN A 88 -4.59 -3.74 -10.09
C ASN A 88 -4.28 -4.04 -8.63
N LEU A 89 -3.10 -3.62 -8.14
CA LEU A 89 -2.68 -3.82 -6.75
C LEU A 89 -3.61 -3.12 -5.77
N THR A 90 -3.95 -1.85 -6.00
CA THR A 90 -4.87 -1.09 -5.14
C THR A 90 -6.23 -1.80 -5.05
N LYS A 91 -6.75 -2.34 -6.17
CA LYS A 91 -8.02 -3.08 -6.18
C LYS A 91 -7.94 -4.38 -5.37
N LYS A 92 -6.86 -5.16 -5.54
CA LYS A 92 -6.66 -6.43 -4.82
C LYS A 92 -6.52 -6.20 -3.32
N LEU A 93 -5.68 -5.25 -2.91
CA LEU A 93 -5.47 -4.88 -1.51
C LEU A 93 -6.75 -4.34 -0.86
N ALA A 94 -7.53 -3.52 -1.58
CA ALA A 94 -8.81 -3.02 -1.07
C ALA A 94 -9.80 -4.15 -0.84
N ARG A 95 -9.87 -5.13 -1.76
CA ARG A 95 -10.75 -6.29 -1.64
C ARG A 95 -10.36 -7.17 -0.45
N GLU A 96 -9.08 -7.54 -0.32
CA GLU A 96 -8.65 -8.38 0.80
C GLU A 96 -8.88 -7.68 2.15
N LYS A 97 -8.59 -6.37 2.24
CA LYS A 97 -8.90 -5.58 3.44
C LYS A 97 -10.39 -5.59 3.77
N ALA A 98 -11.25 -5.43 2.78
CA ALA A 98 -12.70 -5.46 2.96
C ALA A 98 -13.15 -6.85 3.45
N ASP A 99 -12.66 -7.93 2.84
CA ASP A 99 -12.99 -9.30 3.23
C ASP A 99 -12.58 -9.58 4.70
N ILE A 100 -11.39 -9.11 5.13
CA ILE A 100 -10.95 -9.24 6.53
C ILE A 100 -11.83 -8.40 7.47
N ALA A 101 -12.15 -7.16 7.08
CA ALA A 101 -12.95 -6.24 7.90
C ALA A 101 -14.41 -6.71 8.05
N ASP A 102 -15.02 -7.22 6.99
CA ASP A 102 -16.37 -7.76 7.03
C ASP A 102 -16.43 -9.01 7.90
N ARG A 103 -15.42 -9.90 7.82
CA ARG A 103 -15.35 -11.07 8.69
C ARG A 103 -15.15 -10.72 10.16
N LEU A 104 -14.38 -9.66 10.45
CA LEU A 104 -14.26 -9.13 11.81
C LEU A 104 -15.59 -8.56 12.28
N ARG A 105 -16.32 -7.81 11.43
CA ARG A 105 -17.64 -7.27 11.77
C ARG A 105 -18.65 -8.37 12.09
N GLU A 106 -18.68 -9.44 11.29
CA GLU A 106 -19.55 -10.61 11.56
C GLU A 106 -19.30 -11.20 12.95
N LEU A 107 -18.03 -11.40 13.32
CA LEU A 107 -17.67 -11.94 14.64
C LEU A 107 -17.99 -10.96 15.78
N GLU A 108 -17.83 -9.66 15.53
CA GLU A 108 -18.20 -8.61 16.49
C GLU A 108 -19.73 -8.57 16.70
N ASP A 109 -20.51 -8.68 15.63
CA ASP A 109 -21.98 -8.72 15.68
C ASP A 109 -22.49 -9.99 16.38
N GLU A 110 -21.89 -11.16 16.10
CA GLU A 110 -22.17 -12.41 16.80
C GLU A 110 -21.89 -12.28 18.31
N ALA A 111 -20.77 -11.66 18.68
CA ALA A 111 -20.41 -11.44 20.08
C ALA A 111 -21.31 -10.40 20.77
N ALA A 112 -21.83 -9.42 20.04
CA ALA A 112 -22.77 -8.43 20.54
C ALA A 112 -24.15 -9.04 20.87
N GLY A 113 -24.55 -10.04 20.07
CA GLY A 113 -25.77 -10.83 20.26
C GLY A 113 -27.06 -10.13 19.84
N ASP A 114 -28.12 -10.92 19.69
CA ASP A 114 -29.46 -10.43 19.36
C ASP A 114 -29.97 -9.52 20.49
N ASN A 115 -30.31 -8.27 20.16
CA ASN A 115 -30.70 -7.16 21.08
C ASN A 115 -29.57 -6.24 21.58
N PHE A 116 -28.46 -6.10 20.85
CA PHE A 116 -27.41 -5.14 21.21
C PHE A 116 -27.92 -3.70 21.43
N GLN A 117 -28.95 -3.24 20.71
CA GLN A 117 -29.53 -1.90 20.94
C GLN A 117 -30.15 -1.75 22.33
N THR A 118 -30.85 -2.77 22.83
CA THR A 118 -31.39 -2.81 24.19
C THR A 118 -30.26 -2.83 25.21
N TYR A 119 -29.26 -3.68 24.98
CA TYR A 119 -28.06 -3.76 25.83
C TYR A 119 -27.34 -2.40 25.92
N LEU A 120 -27.11 -1.74 24.78
CA LEU A 120 -26.48 -0.44 24.70
C LEU A 120 -27.24 0.63 25.49
N SER A 121 -28.56 0.66 25.34
CA SER A 121 -29.43 1.64 26.02
C SER A 121 -29.40 1.48 27.54
N MET A 122 -29.27 0.23 28.02
CA MET A 122 -29.16 -0.08 29.45
C MET A 122 -27.76 0.20 30.01
N ARG A 123 -26.70 -0.12 29.25
CA ARG A 123 -25.32 -0.05 29.75
C ARG A 123 -24.70 1.33 29.63
N TRP A 124 -24.99 2.08 28.56
CA TRP A 124 -24.35 3.37 28.33
C TRP A 124 -24.47 4.34 29.53
N PRO A 125 -25.65 4.54 30.16
CA PRO A 125 -25.75 5.44 31.31
C PRO A 125 -24.86 5.05 32.50
N LEU A 126 -24.56 3.75 32.68
CA LEU A 126 -23.69 3.26 33.76
C LEU A 126 -22.22 3.52 33.43
N LEU A 127 -21.82 3.24 32.19
CA LEU A 127 -20.45 3.47 31.72
C LEU A 127 -20.13 4.97 31.66
N GLN A 128 -21.07 5.78 31.17
CA GLN A 128 -20.93 7.24 31.12
C GLN A 128 -20.73 7.83 32.52
N ARG A 129 -21.53 7.43 33.52
CA ARG A 129 -21.34 7.87 34.91
C ARG A 129 -19.95 7.54 35.46
N ALA A 130 -19.39 6.39 35.10
CA ALA A 130 -18.06 5.99 35.55
C ALA A 130 -16.97 6.87 34.90
N LEU A 131 -17.11 7.17 33.61
CA LEU A 131 -16.23 8.11 32.89
C LEU A 131 -16.36 9.55 33.43
N ASP A 132 -17.58 10.00 33.75
CA ASP A 132 -17.85 11.31 34.34
C ASP A 132 -17.30 11.45 35.76
N ALA A 133 -17.22 10.33 36.50
CA ALA A 133 -16.54 10.24 37.79
C ALA A 133 -15.00 10.24 37.67
N GLY A 134 -14.45 10.41 36.47
CA GLY A 134 -13.02 10.53 36.22
C GLY A 134 -12.28 9.20 36.03
N ARG A 135 -12.99 8.07 35.90
CA ARG A 135 -12.34 6.79 35.60
C ARG A 135 -11.87 6.74 34.15
N SER A 136 -10.74 6.08 33.91
CA SER A 136 -10.27 5.83 32.55
C SER A 136 -11.11 4.76 31.85
N VAL A 137 -10.98 4.66 30.53
CA VAL A 137 -11.70 3.64 29.74
C VAL A 137 -11.24 2.24 30.15
N ALA A 138 -9.94 2.05 30.36
CA ALA A 138 -9.37 0.81 30.88
C ALA A 138 -9.95 0.42 32.25
N GLU A 139 -10.10 1.37 33.18
CA GLU A 139 -10.69 1.10 34.50
C GLU A 139 -12.18 0.71 34.42
N VAL A 140 -12.94 1.40 33.56
CA VAL A 140 -14.35 1.09 33.32
C VAL A 140 -14.51 -0.33 32.75
N LEU A 141 -13.69 -0.68 31.76
CA LEU A 141 -13.71 -2.01 31.14
C LEU A 141 -13.24 -3.12 32.08
N ALA A 142 -12.20 -2.85 32.88
CA ALA A 142 -11.70 -3.79 33.88
C ALA A 142 -12.78 -4.12 34.94
N ALA A 143 -13.58 -3.13 35.33
CA ALA A 143 -14.68 -3.32 36.28
C ALA A 143 -15.90 -4.03 35.69
N SER A 144 -16.16 -3.87 34.39
CA SER A 144 -17.27 -4.52 33.71
C SER A 144 -17.07 -6.03 33.53
N GLY A 145 -15.91 -6.42 33.00
CA GLY A 145 -15.63 -7.80 32.61
C GLY A 145 -16.40 -8.33 31.38
N ASP A 146 -17.42 -7.62 30.89
CA ASP A 146 -18.23 -7.98 29.72
C ASP A 146 -17.71 -7.27 28.47
N ARG A 147 -17.35 -8.07 27.45
CA ARG A 147 -16.82 -7.56 26.18
C ARG A 147 -17.78 -6.61 25.48
N ARG A 148 -19.10 -6.78 25.66
CA ARG A 148 -20.09 -5.95 24.98
C ARG A 148 -20.03 -4.47 25.37
N ASP A 149 -19.51 -4.16 26.57
CA ASP A 149 -19.31 -2.78 27.00
C ASP A 149 -18.23 -2.06 26.18
N ALA A 150 -17.26 -2.78 25.61
CA ALA A 150 -16.29 -2.20 24.68
C ALA A 150 -16.98 -1.65 23.42
N TYR A 151 -17.98 -2.37 22.87
CA TYR A 151 -18.77 -1.88 21.74
C TYR A 151 -19.62 -0.66 22.11
N VAL A 152 -20.22 -0.67 23.32
CA VAL A 152 -20.98 0.48 23.83
C VAL A 152 -20.07 1.71 23.94
N LEU A 153 -18.86 1.54 24.47
CA LEU A 153 -17.88 2.62 24.57
C LEU A 153 -17.44 3.13 23.19
N ARG A 154 -17.06 2.26 22.25
CA ARG A 154 -16.67 2.68 20.88
C ARG A 154 -17.73 3.52 20.19
N ARG A 155 -19.02 3.17 20.38
CA ARG A 155 -20.12 3.86 19.73
C ARG A 155 -20.43 5.23 20.33
N ASN A 156 -20.22 5.43 21.63
CA ASN A 156 -20.65 6.64 22.34
C ASN A 156 -19.49 7.57 22.74
N LEU A 157 -18.25 7.08 22.85
CA LEU A 157 -17.08 7.89 23.16
C LEU A 157 -16.86 9.08 22.21
N PRO A 158 -17.04 8.96 20.88
CA PRO A 158 -16.90 10.12 19.99
C PRO A 158 -17.82 11.28 20.39
N LEU A 159 -19.07 10.99 20.73
CA LEU A 159 -20.02 12.01 21.17
C LEU A 159 -19.57 12.62 22.50
N LEU A 160 -19.28 11.80 23.50
CA LEU A 160 -18.86 12.26 24.84
C LEU A 160 -17.59 13.11 24.79
N LEU A 161 -16.60 12.73 23.98
CA LEU A 161 -15.33 13.44 23.87
C LEU A 161 -15.47 14.73 23.07
N SER A 162 -16.38 14.79 22.09
CA SER A 162 -16.63 16.00 21.30
C SER A 162 -17.24 17.14 22.14
N GLU A 163 -17.87 16.83 23.26
CA GLU A 163 -18.37 17.83 24.22
C GLU A 163 -17.25 18.49 25.04
N ARG A 164 -16.06 17.87 25.11
CA ARG A 164 -14.94 18.28 25.97
C ARG A 164 -13.72 18.77 25.19
N TYR A 165 -13.49 18.22 24.01
CA TYR A 165 -12.32 18.47 23.19
C TYR A 165 -12.75 18.87 21.78
N THR A 166 -11.91 19.66 21.10
CA THR A 166 -12.14 20.04 19.70
C THR A 166 -10.85 19.89 18.89
N GLY A 167 -11.00 19.76 17.56
CA GLY A 167 -9.87 19.65 16.64
C GLY A 167 -8.91 18.51 17.00
N ARG A 168 -7.61 18.85 17.08
CA ARG A 168 -6.55 17.86 17.32
C ARG A 168 -6.62 17.20 18.69
N ASP A 169 -7.03 17.93 19.72
CA ASP A 169 -7.13 17.37 21.08
C ASP A 169 -8.23 16.31 21.17
N PHE A 170 -9.32 16.49 20.40
CA PHE A 170 -10.36 15.48 20.25
C PHE A 170 -9.83 14.21 19.58
N GLU A 171 -9.08 14.35 18.48
CA GLU A 171 -8.50 13.20 17.77
C GLU A 171 -7.55 12.41 18.68
N ILE A 172 -6.66 13.10 19.41
CA ILE A 172 -5.72 12.47 20.33
C ILE A 172 -6.46 11.75 21.46
N ALA A 173 -7.45 12.40 22.08
CA ALA A 173 -8.24 11.81 23.15
C ALA A 173 -9.03 10.58 22.67
N LEU A 174 -9.65 10.67 21.49
CA LEU A 174 -10.40 9.57 20.91
C LEU A 174 -9.48 8.39 20.54
N GLN A 175 -8.33 8.66 19.93
CA GLN A 175 -7.35 7.60 19.61
C GLN A 175 -6.84 6.91 20.88
N GLY A 176 -6.50 7.66 21.92
CA GLY A 176 -6.07 7.11 23.20
C GLY A 176 -7.13 6.21 23.83
N ALA A 177 -8.38 6.68 23.89
CA ALA A 177 -9.50 5.90 24.42
C ALA A 177 -9.75 4.62 23.60
N LEU A 178 -9.73 4.70 22.27
CA LEU A 178 -9.91 3.52 21.40
C LEU A 178 -8.78 2.51 21.53
N ALA A 179 -7.54 2.98 21.76
CA ALA A 179 -6.39 2.11 22.00
C ALA A 179 -6.53 1.34 23.34
N GLU A 180 -7.03 1.98 24.40
CA GLU A 180 -7.33 1.31 25.66
C GLU A 180 -8.38 0.21 25.49
N ILE A 181 -9.45 0.47 24.72
CA ILE A 181 -10.49 -0.52 24.41
C ILE A 181 -9.88 -1.72 23.66
N GLU A 182 -9.09 -1.43 22.63
CA GLU A 182 -8.46 -2.50 21.84
C GLU A 182 -7.54 -3.37 22.69
N LEU A 183 -6.69 -2.76 23.53
CA LEU A 183 -5.77 -3.48 24.40
C LEU A 183 -6.53 -4.40 25.37
N TRP A 184 -7.60 -3.90 25.99
CA TRP A 184 -8.41 -4.68 26.92
C TRP A 184 -9.14 -5.83 26.21
N GLU A 185 -9.75 -5.57 25.04
CA GLU A 185 -10.50 -6.59 24.31
C GLU A 185 -9.64 -7.71 23.77
N ARG A 186 -8.35 -7.48 23.45
CA ARG A 186 -7.44 -8.56 23.03
C ARG A 186 -7.40 -9.71 24.05
N GLY A 187 -7.58 -9.43 25.33
CA GLY A 187 -7.68 -10.46 26.38
C GLY A 187 -9.02 -11.23 26.41
N LYS A 188 -10.00 -10.83 25.60
CA LYS A 188 -11.37 -11.36 25.55
C LYS A 188 -11.77 -11.89 24.17
N MET A 189 -10.95 -11.65 23.15
CA MET A 189 -11.19 -12.12 21.78
C MET A 189 -10.99 -13.64 21.67
N SER A 190 -11.73 -14.25 20.75
CA SER A 190 -11.47 -15.61 20.31
C SER A 190 -10.15 -15.69 19.55
N GLU A 191 -9.56 -16.88 19.49
CA GLU A 191 -8.34 -17.13 18.71
C GLU A 191 -8.53 -16.77 17.23
N GLN A 192 -9.73 -16.98 16.68
CA GLN A 192 -10.05 -16.63 15.30
C GLN A 192 -10.02 -15.11 15.08
N GLU A 193 -10.58 -14.32 15.99
CA GLU A 193 -10.57 -12.85 15.90
C GLU A 193 -9.16 -12.30 16.03
N LEU A 194 -8.35 -12.85 16.96
CA LEU A 194 -6.94 -12.48 17.10
C LEU A 194 -6.18 -12.75 15.80
N LYS A 195 -6.37 -13.92 15.19
CA LYS A 195 -5.76 -14.25 13.89
C LYS A 195 -6.19 -13.27 12.78
N LEU A 196 -7.45 -12.87 12.73
CA LEU A 196 -7.95 -11.92 11.73
C LEU A 196 -7.41 -10.50 11.97
N ARG A 197 -7.30 -10.06 13.22
CA ARG A 197 -6.70 -8.75 13.55
C ARG A 197 -5.20 -8.72 13.25
N ASP A 198 -4.48 -9.79 13.56
CA ASP A 198 -3.07 -9.92 13.19
C ASP A 198 -2.91 -9.92 11.66
N ARG A 199 -3.78 -10.63 10.95
CA ARG A 199 -3.81 -10.61 9.48
C ARG A 199 -4.09 -9.21 8.95
N LEU A 200 -5.04 -8.48 9.51
CA LEU A 200 -5.33 -7.09 9.14
C LEU A 200 -4.14 -6.17 9.39
N GLY A 201 -3.44 -6.34 10.52
CA GLY A 201 -2.23 -5.58 10.86
C GLY A 201 -1.09 -5.84 9.89
N ARG A 202 -0.84 -7.11 9.54
CA ARG A 202 0.13 -7.49 8.50
C ARG A 202 -0.27 -6.92 7.15
N HIS A 203 -1.55 -7.03 6.78
CA HIS A 203 -2.05 -6.51 5.51
C HIS A 203 -1.86 -4.99 5.39
N ASN A 204 -2.19 -4.22 6.43
CA ASN A 204 -1.97 -2.77 6.41
C ASN A 204 -0.49 -2.41 6.27
N SER A 205 0.39 -3.13 6.97
CA SER A 205 1.84 -2.93 6.88
C SER A 205 2.38 -3.30 5.50
N GLY A 206 1.93 -4.42 4.95
CA GLY A 206 2.30 -4.89 3.62
C GLY A 206 1.80 -3.97 2.51
N ALA A 207 0.55 -3.52 2.58
CA ALA A 207 0.00 -2.54 1.64
C ALA A 207 0.81 -1.23 1.62
N TYR A 208 1.22 -0.73 2.79
CA TYR A 208 2.11 0.43 2.86
C TYR A 208 3.45 0.18 2.16
N ARG A 209 4.07 -0.99 2.36
CA ARG A 209 5.33 -1.35 1.69
C ARG A 209 5.18 -1.49 0.17
N VAL A 210 4.04 -1.98 -0.30
CA VAL A 210 3.71 -2.03 -1.74
C VAL A 210 3.63 -0.62 -2.32
N GLU A 211 2.97 0.33 -1.64
CA GLU A 211 2.92 1.73 -2.06
C GLU A 211 4.33 2.37 -2.10
N VAL A 212 5.19 2.04 -1.13
CA VAL A 212 6.60 2.46 -1.14
C VAL A 212 7.34 1.89 -2.36
N SER A 213 7.15 0.60 -2.67
CA SER A 213 7.73 -0.03 -3.87
C SER A 213 7.23 0.58 -5.18
N LEU A 214 5.96 0.98 -5.25
CA LEU A 214 5.41 1.71 -6.40
C LEU A 214 6.10 3.06 -6.56
N SER A 215 6.27 3.83 -5.48
CA SER A 215 6.99 5.11 -5.50
C SER A 215 8.46 4.94 -5.89
N GLN A 216 9.10 3.86 -5.46
CA GLN A 216 10.47 3.50 -5.85
C GLN A 216 10.55 3.17 -7.36
N ALA A 217 9.56 2.47 -7.92
CA ALA A 217 9.47 2.24 -9.35
C ALA A 217 9.32 3.56 -10.13
N GLU A 218 8.43 4.46 -9.69
CA GLU A 218 8.27 5.78 -10.31
C GLU A 218 9.57 6.57 -10.32
N THR A 219 10.27 6.57 -9.18
CA THR A 219 11.57 7.24 -9.05
C THR A 219 12.60 6.63 -10.01
N ALA A 220 12.64 5.30 -10.11
CA ALA A 220 13.55 4.59 -11.01
C ALA A 220 13.29 4.87 -12.49
N LEU A 221 12.05 5.19 -12.87
CA LEU A 221 11.65 5.54 -14.23
C LEU A 221 11.88 7.03 -14.54
N ALA A 222 11.66 7.91 -13.56
CA ALA A 222 11.78 9.36 -13.71
C ALA A 222 13.23 9.86 -13.73
N SER A 223 14.14 9.17 -13.05
CA SER A 223 15.56 9.53 -12.98
C SER A 223 16.41 8.71 -13.96
N ASP A 224 17.61 9.20 -14.29
CA ASP A 224 18.67 8.34 -14.83
C ASP A 224 18.93 7.21 -13.83
N PRO A 225 19.23 5.98 -14.27
CA PRO A 225 19.29 4.79 -13.40
C PRO A 225 20.15 5.04 -12.17
N GLN A 226 19.50 5.37 -11.05
CA GLN A 226 20.18 5.62 -9.80
C GLN A 226 20.64 4.30 -9.21
N SER A 227 21.86 4.31 -8.67
CA SER A 227 22.44 3.13 -8.05
C SER A 227 21.65 2.74 -6.81
N GLY A 228 21.08 1.53 -6.83
CA GLY A 228 20.57 0.80 -5.68
C GLY A 228 19.35 1.39 -5.00
N LEU A 229 18.28 1.55 -5.77
CA LEU A 229 16.97 1.73 -5.19
C LEU A 229 16.51 0.41 -4.56
N PRO A 230 16.22 0.39 -3.24
CA PRO A 230 15.59 -0.76 -2.60
C PRO A 230 14.13 -0.82 -3.02
N PHE A 231 13.56 -2.02 -3.04
CA PHE A 231 12.14 -2.31 -3.24
C PHE A 231 11.71 -3.23 -2.10
N THR A 232 10.77 -2.76 -1.28
CA THR A 232 10.34 -3.48 -0.07
C THR A 232 9.05 -4.25 -0.30
N GLY A 233 9.11 -5.57 -0.13
CA GLY A 233 8.02 -6.51 -0.26
C GLY A 233 6.98 -6.42 0.84
N PHE A 234 5.83 -7.04 0.57
CA PHE A 234 4.69 -7.07 1.47
C PHE A 234 5.09 -7.58 2.87
N ASP A 235 5.84 -8.68 2.91
CA ASP A 235 6.32 -9.28 4.17
C ASP A 235 7.61 -8.65 4.71
N GLY A 236 8.20 -7.69 3.99
CA GLY A 236 9.39 -6.93 4.43
C GLY A 236 10.69 -7.41 3.80
N GLU A 237 10.61 -8.35 2.85
CA GLU A 237 11.69 -8.72 1.94
C GLU A 237 12.17 -7.49 1.19
N VAL A 238 13.45 -7.43 0.82
CA VAL A 238 14.01 -6.30 0.08
C VAL A 238 14.78 -6.81 -1.12
N VAL A 239 14.46 -6.28 -2.30
CA VAL A 239 15.29 -6.45 -3.50
C VAL A 239 15.85 -5.10 -3.93
N TRP A 240 17.00 -5.14 -4.57
CA TRP A 240 17.72 -3.94 -5.01
C TRP A 240 17.78 -3.91 -6.52
N LEU A 241 17.47 -2.75 -7.09
CA LEU A 241 17.73 -2.47 -8.50
C LEU A 241 19.18 -1.97 -8.64
N HIS A 242 20.04 -2.80 -9.23
CA HIS A 242 21.44 -2.47 -9.47
C HIS A 242 21.61 -1.58 -10.71
N PRO A 243 22.70 -0.77 -10.77
CA PRO A 243 22.98 0.09 -11.93
C PRO A 243 23.11 -0.67 -13.26
N ASP A 244 23.53 -1.93 -13.19
CA ASP A 244 23.64 -2.80 -14.36
C ASP A 244 22.28 -3.33 -14.84
N GLY A 245 21.21 -3.10 -14.08
CA GLY A 245 19.85 -3.56 -14.35
C GLY A 245 19.52 -4.92 -13.74
N ARG A 246 20.39 -5.47 -12.87
CA ARG A 246 20.05 -6.69 -12.12
C ARG A 246 19.15 -6.37 -10.94
N VAL A 247 18.28 -7.31 -10.60
CA VAL A 247 17.45 -7.28 -9.41
C VAL A 247 17.92 -8.40 -8.49
N ASN A 248 18.50 -8.06 -7.33
CA ASN A 248 19.07 -9.02 -6.39
C ASN A 248 18.70 -8.66 -4.96
N GLU A 249 18.76 -9.64 -4.05
CA GLU A 249 18.54 -9.43 -2.61
C GLU A 249 19.70 -8.67 -1.93
N THR A 250 20.89 -8.68 -2.54
CA THR A 250 22.08 -7.99 -1.98
C THR A 250 22.14 -6.53 -2.47
N PRO A 251 22.42 -5.56 -1.59
CA PRO A 251 22.62 -4.17 -1.99
C PRO A 251 23.85 -4.03 -2.91
N PRO A 252 23.86 -3.03 -3.83
CA PRO A 252 25.06 -2.69 -4.59
C PRO A 252 26.20 -2.26 -3.66
N GLN A 253 27.43 -2.63 -4.02
CA GLN A 253 28.61 -2.20 -3.27
C GLN A 253 28.69 -0.66 -3.25
N GLY A 254 28.81 -0.08 -2.06
CA GLY A 254 28.92 1.38 -1.86
C GLY A 254 27.65 2.07 -1.35
N ILE A 255 26.55 1.35 -1.14
CA ILE A 255 25.36 1.87 -0.45
C ILE A 255 25.41 1.43 1.01
N GLY A 256 25.83 2.35 1.89
CA GLY A 256 25.97 2.13 3.33
C GLY A 256 27.41 1.93 3.80
N GLN A 257 28.17 3.03 3.85
CA GLN A 257 29.04 3.35 4.99
C GLN A 257 28.51 4.63 5.64
#